data_AF-A0A453LCR5-F1
#
_entry.id   AF-A0A453LCR5-F1
#
_cell.length_a   1.000
_cell.length_b   1.000
_cell.length_c   1.000
_cell.angle_alpha   90.00
_cell.angle_beta   90.00
_cell.angle_gamma   90.00
#
_symmetry.space_group_name_H-M   'P 1'
#
loop_
_entity.id
_entity.type
_entity.pdbx_description
1 polymer ?
#
loop_
_entity_poly.entity_id
_entity_poly.type
_entity_poly.pdbx_seq_one_letter_code
_entity_poly.pdbx_strand_id
1 'polypeptide(L)' 'RHWDICEADVTKAILGIVRGEESPACVNDTLLVLIPKVANPTLLSQFRPIALRNVLYKIASKVLANRLKVILPEIISE' A
#
# COMPACT_ATOMS: atom_id res chain seq x y z
N ARG A 1 6.10 -19.04 6.98
CA ARG A 1 6.47 -20.01 8.05
C ARG A 1 6.16 -19.52 9.46
N HIS A 2 5.84 -18.23 9.69
CA HIS A 2 5.40 -17.72 11.01
C HIS A 2 4.05 -17.00 10.92
N TRP A 3 3.23 -17.35 9.93
CA TRP A 3 1.95 -16.65 9.69
C TRP A 3 0.96 -16.98 10.80
N ASP A 4 0.91 -18.24 11.21
CA ASP A 4 0.22 -18.79 12.37
C ASP A 4 0.44 -17.99 13.67
N ILE A 5 1.59 -17.33 13.82
CA ILE A 5 1.89 -16.50 14.99
C ILE A 5 1.32 -15.09 14.84
N CYS A 6 1.41 -14.50 13.65
CA CYS A 6 1.09 -13.08 13.43
C CYS A 6 -0.30 -12.86 12.82
N GLU A 7 -0.99 -13.90 12.37
CA GLU A 7 -2.21 -13.76 11.56
C GLU A 7 -3.33 -13.06 12.30
N ALA A 8 -3.48 -13.33 13.59
CA ALA A 8 -4.50 -12.73 14.43
C ALA A 8 -4.30 -11.22 14.53
N ASP A 9 -3.07 -10.79 14.82
CA ASP A 9 -2.73 -9.37 14.99
C ASP A 9 -2.80 -8.62 13.67
N VAL A 10 -2.27 -9.20 12.60
CA VAL A 10 -2.33 -8.61 11.26
C VAL A 10 -3.80 -8.47 10.83
N THR A 11 -4.61 -9.52 10.98
CA THR A 11 -6.03 -9.46 10.60
C THR A 11 -6.78 -8.41 11.40
N LYS A 12 -6.56 -8.36 12.72
CA LYS A 12 -7.19 -7.38 13.61
C LYS A 12 -6.85 -5.95 13.20
N ALA A 13 -5.56 -5.64 13.00
CA ALA A 13 -5.12 -4.30 12.59
C ALA A 13 -5.70 -3.89 11.23
N ILE A 14 -5.71 -4.80 10.25
CA ILE A 14 -6.25 -4.50 8.92
C ILE A 14 -7.76 -4.27 8.98
N LEU A 15 -8.50 -5.07 9.75
CA LEU A 15 -9.94 -4.89 9.92
C LEU A 15 -10.26 -3.58 10.64
N GLY A 16 -9.53 -3.22 11.70
CA GLY A 16 -9.69 -1.94 12.40
C GLY A 16 -9.53 -0.75 11.46
N ILE A 17 -8.48 -0.76 10.64
CA ILE A 17 -8.24 0.29 9.63
C ILE A 17 -9.37 0.34 8.58
N VAL A 18 -9.75 -0.81 8.01
CA VAL A 18 -10.73 -0.87 6.92
C VAL A 18 -12.16 -0.54 7.39
N ARG A 19 -12.47 -0.78 8.67
CA ARG A 19 -13.74 -0.40 9.29
C ARG A 19 -13.77 1.07 9.73
N GLY A 20 -12.63 1.76 9.71
CA GLY A 20 -12.50 3.13 10.19
C GLY A 20 -12.44 3.26 11.71
N GLU A 21 -12.23 2.15 12.42
CA GLU A 21 -12.07 2.10 13.88
C GLU A 21 -10.65 2.54 14.29
N GLU A 22 -9.66 2.29 13.43
CA GLU A 22 -8.26 2.65 13.65
C GLU A 22 -7.72 3.52 12.50
N SER A 23 -6.81 4.44 12.83
CA SER A 23 -6.15 5.28 11.84
C SER A 23 -4.98 4.54 11.17
N PRO A 24 -4.84 4.58 9.83
CA PRO A 24 -3.67 4.01 9.15
C PRO A 24 -2.40 4.85 9.35
N ALA A 25 -2.46 6.00 10.04
CA ALA A 25 -1.33 6.93 10.18
C ALA A 25 -0.06 6.25 10.73
N CYS A 26 -0.21 5.33 11.70
CA CYS A 26 0.92 4.61 12.30
C CYS A 26 1.67 3.68 11.34
N VAL A 27 1.10 3.36 10.18
CA VAL A 27 1.71 2.49 9.15
C VAL A 27 1.84 3.20 7.79
N ASN A 28 1.55 4.50 7.73
CA ASN A 28 1.53 5.31 6.50
C ASN A 28 2.92 5.87 6.12
N ASP A 29 3.95 5.58 6.93
CA ASP A 29 5.32 6.02 6.63
C ASP A 29 5.81 5.47 5.29
N THR A 30 6.55 6.32 4.59
CA THR A 30 7.02 6.05 3.23
C THR A 30 8.51 6.28 3.13
N LEU A 31 9.24 5.22 2.76
CA LEU A 31 10.63 5.34 2.35
C LEU A 31 10.67 5.61 0.84
N LEU A 32 11.14 6.78 0.46
CA LEU A 32 11.33 7.14 -0.94
C LEU A 32 12.69 6.61 -1.42
N VAL A 33 12.67 5.75 -2.43
CA VAL A 33 13.88 5.23 -3.08
C VAL A 33 13.93 5.71 -4.52
N LEU A 34 15.09 6.20 -4.96
CA LEU A 34 15.32 6.65 -6.32
C LEU A 34 16.04 5.55 -7.11
N ILE A 35 15.35 4.97 -8.10
CA ILE A 35 15.94 3.96 -8.97
C ILE A 35 16.44 4.63 -10.26
N PRO A 36 17.73 4.51 -10.62
CA PRO A 36 18.25 5.03 -11.88
C PRO A 36 17.52 4.43 -13.10
N LYS A 37 17.16 5.26 -14.09
CA LYS A 37 16.63 4.81 -15.38
C LYS A 37 17.71 4.66 -16.45
N VAL A 38 18.88 5.26 -16.24
CA VAL A 38 20.03 5.28 -17.16
C VAL A 38 21.33 5.03 -16.39
N ALA A 39 22.39 4.65 -17.10
CA ALA A 39 23.73 4.58 -16.52
C ALA A 39 24.24 6.00 -16.19
N ASN A 40 24.87 6.17 -15.03
CA ASN A 40 25.45 7.44 -14.55
C ASN A 40 24.46 8.63 -14.58
N PRO A 41 23.37 8.58 -13.79
CA PRO A 41 22.39 9.66 -13.76
C PRO A 41 22.99 10.94 -13.16
N THR A 42 22.76 12.07 -13.81
CA THR A 42 23.19 13.42 -13.39
C THR A 42 22.01 14.35 -13.11
N LEU A 43 20.81 14.00 -13.58
CA LEU A 43 19.57 14.77 -13.40
C LEU A 43 18.54 13.97 -12.59
N LEU A 44 17.78 14.63 -11.71
CA LEU A 44 16.71 13.99 -10.94
C LEU A 44 15.64 13.32 -11.83
N SER A 45 15.36 13.91 -13.00
CA SER A 45 14.43 13.35 -13.99
C SER A 45 14.89 12.00 -14.57
N GLN A 46 16.15 11.61 -14.37
CA GLN A 46 16.71 10.32 -14.78
C GLN A 46 16.50 9.23 -13.72
N PHE A 47 15.92 9.57 -12.56
CA PHE A 47 15.49 8.58 -11.57
C PHE A 47 13.98 8.32 -11.69
N ARG A 48 13.58 7.11 -11.32
CA ARG A 48 12.19 6.74 -11.04
C ARG A 48 12.03 6.71 -9.52
N PRO A 49 11.23 7.59 -8.91
CA PRO A 49 10.90 7.48 -7.50
C PRO A 49 10.01 6.25 -7.27
N ILE A 50 10.33 5.47 -6.25
CA ILE A 50 9.48 4.39 -5.73
C ILE A 50 9.21 4.65 -4.26
N ALA A 51 7.93 4.65 -3.90
CA ALA A 51 7.46 4.71 -2.53
C ALA A 51 7.42 3.29 -1.94
N LEU A 52 8.34 2.99 -1.03
CA LEU A 52 8.29 1.77 -0.23
C LEU A 52 7.45 2.02 1.02
N ARG A 53 6.31 1.33 1.08
CA ARG A 53 5.29 1.46 2.13
C ARG A 53 5.28 0.24 3.05
N ASN A 54 4.83 0.42 4.29
CA ASN A 54 4.63 -0.68 5.24
C ASN A 54 3.72 -1.78 4.64
N VAL A 55 4.02 -3.05 4.95
CA VAL A 55 3.25 -4.20 4.47
C VAL A 55 1.80 -4.15 4.94
N LEU A 56 1.55 -3.73 6.19
CA LEU A 56 0.18 -3.57 6.72
C LEU A 56 -0.60 -2.54 5.91
N TYR A 57 0.01 -1.40 5.59
CA TYR A 57 -0.62 -0.39 4.73
C TYR A 57 -0.95 -0.95 3.34
N LYS A 58 -0.04 -1.73 2.75
CA LYS A 58 -0.26 -2.38 1.45
C LYS A 58 -1.42 -3.37 1.49
N ILE A 59 -1.55 -4.16 2.56
CA ILE A 59 -2.66 -5.10 2.74
C ILE A 59 -3.98 -4.34 2.85
N ALA A 60 -4.07 -3.33 3.72
CA ALA A 60 -5.27 -2.52 3.89
C ALA A 60 -5.71 -1.85 2.57
N SER A 61 -4.75 -1.26 1.86
CA SER A 61 -4.99 -0.64 0.55
C SER A 61 -5.49 -1.66 -0.48
N LYS A 62 -4.95 -2.89 -0.45
CA LYS A 62 -5.36 -3.96 -1.37
C LYS A 62 -6.78 -4.44 -1.08
N VAL A 63 -7.17 -4.55 0.20
CA VAL A 63 -8.54 -4.88 0.60
C VAL A 63 -9.52 -3.84 0.06
N LEU A 64 -9.21 -2.54 0.25
CA LEU A 64 -10.04 -1.46 -0.27
C LEU A 64 -10.11 -1.46 -1.81
N ALA A 65 -8.97 -1.64 -2.49
CA ALA A 65 -8.94 -1.74 -3.94
C ALA A 65 -9.77 -2.92 -4.47
N ASN A 66 -9.73 -4.07 -3.80
CA ASN A 66 -10.53 -5.23 -4.18
C ASN A 66 -12.03 -4.99 -3.97
N ARG A 67 -12.42 -4.27 -2.90
CA ARG A 67 -13.83 -3.83 -2.71
C ARG A 67 -14.27 -2.88 -3.81
N LEU A 68 -13.45 -1.88 -4.12
CA LEU A 68 -13.72 -0.89 -5.17
C LEU A 68 -13.80 -1.54 -6.56
N LYS A 69 -12.98 -2.56 -6.83
CA LYS A 69 -12.96 -3.26 -8.11
C LYS A 69 -14.33 -3.79 -8.53
N VAL A 70 -15.19 -4.18 -7.57
CA VAL A 70 -16.52 -4.73 -7.87
C VAL A 70 -17.48 -3.65 -8.35
N ILE A 71 -17.40 -2.44 -7.79
CA ILE A 71 -18.30 -1.32 -8.13
C ILE A 71 -17.77 -0.47 -9.29
N LEU A 72 -16.46 -0.53 -9.56
CA LEU A 72 -15.82 0.33 -10.56
C LEU A 72 -16.46 0.22 -11.96
N PRO A 73 -16.84 -0.98 -12.47
CA PRO A 73 -17.48 -1.11 -13.79
C PRO A 73 -18.79 -0.33 -13.91
N GLU A 74 -19.58 -0.22 -12.84
CA GLU A 74 -20.84 0.54 -12.85
C GLU A 74 -20.60 2.05 -12.87
N ILE A 75 -19.49 2.51 -12.28
CA ILE A 75 -19.16 3.93 -12.15
C ILE A 75 -18.46 4.47 -13.40
N ILE A 76 -17.66 3.64 -14.08
CA ILE A 76 -16.85 4.08 -15.23
C ILE A 76 -17.49 3.80 -16.60
N SER A 77 -18.67 3.21 -16.65
CA SER A 77 -19.33 2.79 -17.89
C SER A 77 -20.16 3.89 -18.57
N GLU A 78 -19.75 5.16 -18.45
CA GLU A 78 -20.18 6.25 -19.34
C GLU A 78 -19.07 6.61 -20.33
#